data_AF-A6W6V1-F1
#
_entry.id   AF-A6W6V1-F1
#
_cell.length_a   1.000
_cell.length_b   1.000
_cell.length_c   1.000
_cell.angle_alpha   90.00
_cell.angle_beta   90.00
_cell.angle_gamma   90.00
#
_symmetry.space_group_name_H-M   'P 1'
#
loop_
_entity.id
_entity.type
_entity.pdbx_description
1 polymer ?
#
loop_
_entity_poly.entity_id
_entity_poly.type
_entity_poly.pdbx_seq_one_letter_code
_entity_poly.pdbx_strand_id
1 'polypeptide(L)'
;MTGITTTGEKRMVLISGRAHPELAEEVSAALGAELVPTSAYDFANSEIYVRFEESVRGSDAFVIQSHTSNVNQWIMEHLIMVDALKRASAKRITVVAPFYGYARQDKKGRGREPISARLIADMFKTAGADRLMSVDLHTAQIQGFFDGPVDHLWALPLLADHVGKRVDRSNITIVSPDAGRVRVADLWSDRLGAPLAIIHKRRDPNVPNQVKVHEVVGDVEGRTCVLVDDLIDTAGTIVQAAEALKANGAADVIATATHAVLSGPAVDRLKNSPISELVVTNTLPISESQQFPQLKVLSIAPLLARAIREVFDDGSVTSLFDGHS
;
A
#
# COMPACT_ATOMS: atom_id res chain seq x y z
N MET A 1 11.32 10.79 -47.28
CA MET A 1 11.04 10.80 -45.83
C MET A 1 10.57 12.19 -45.47
N THR A 2 9.26 12.40 -45.33
CA THR A 2 8.69 13.66 -44.82
C THR A 2 8.71 13.61 -43.30
N GLY A 3 9.62 14.35 -42.66
CA GLY A 3 9.71 14.44 -41.21
C GLY A 3 10.96 15.19 -40.76
N ILE A 4 10.87 15.91 -39.64
CA ILE A 4 12.01 16.50 -38.94
C ILE A 4 12.32 15.55 -37.79
N THR A 5 13.52 14.98 -37.78
CA THR A 5 14.01 14.18 -36.65
C THR A 5 14.71 15.08 -35.64
N THR A 6 14.29 15.03 -34.38
CA THR A 6 15.00 15.67 -33.27
C THR A 6 15.47 14.61 -32.28
N THR A 7 16.71 14.74 -31.81
CA THR A 7 17.24 13.96 -30.68
C THR A 7 16.80 14.66 -29.39
N GLY A 8 15.57 14.39 -28.95
CA GLY A 8 15.03 14.96 -27.72
C GLY A 8 15.55 14.24 -26.47
N GLU A 9 15.96 15.00 -25.47
CA GLU A 9 16.20 14.47 -24.13
C GLU A 9 14.87 14.04 -23.48
N LYS A 10 14.90 12.91 -22.77
CA LYS A 10 13.76 12.41 -22.02
C LYS A 10 13.62 13.26 -20.75
N ARG A 11 12.45 13.84 -20.50
CA ARG A 11 12.19 14.65 -19.30
C ARG A 11 11.20 13.95 -18.39
N MET A 12 11.61 13.71 -17.14
CA MET A 12 10.73 13.26 -16.07
C MET A 12 10.15 14.46 -15.34
N VAL A 13 8.87 14.40 -14.94
CA VAL A 13 8.29 15.31 -13.96
C VAL A 13 7.63 14.53 -12.84
N LEU A 14 7.83 14.97 -11.61
CA LEU A 14 7.24 14.38 -10.41
C LEU A 14 6.23 15.36 -9.82
N ILE A 15 5.03 14.87 -9.54
CA ILE A 15 3.90 15.69 -9.10
C ILE A 15 3.31 15.03 -7.86
N SER A 16 2.96 15.83 -6.86
CA SER A 16 2.26 15.39 -5.65
C SER A 16 0.83 15.89 -5.62
N GLY A 17 -0.09 15.05 -5.17
CA GLY A 17 -1.38 15.51 -4.65
C GLY A 17 -1.27 16.01 -3.21
N ARG A 18 -2.39 16.44 -2.63
CA ARG A 18 -2.45 17.03 -1.28
C ARG A 18 -2.59 16.01 -0.15
N ALA A 19 -2.83 14.73 -0.44
CA ALA A 19 -3.19 13.76 0.59
C ALA A 19 -2.01 13.33 1.47
N HIS A 20 -0.78 13.34 0.92
CA HIS A 20 0.44 12.94 1.63
C HIS A 20 1.71 13.57 1.01
N PRO A 21 1.84 14.92 1.06
CA PRO A 21 2.98 15.62 0.46
C PRO A 21 4.33 15.17 1.02
N GLU A 22 4.40 14.79 2.31
CA GLU A 22 5.63 14.36 2.98
C GLU A 22 6.26 13.13 2.30
N LEU A 23 5.45 12.15 1.90
CA LEU A 23 5.96 11.00 1.14
C LEU A 23 6.45 11.41 -0.25
N ALA A 24 5.77 12.33 -0.92
CA ALA A 24 6.19 12.79 -2.23
C ALA A 24 7.52 13.55 -2.17
N GLU A 25 7.75 14.34 -1.11
CA GLU A 25 9.03 15.00 -0.83
C GLU A 25 10.15 14.00 -0.53
N GLU A 26 9.89 12.95 0.25
CA GLU A 26 10.87 11.88 0.48
C GLU A 26 11.24 11.17 -0.84
N VAL A 27 10.25 10.90 -1.70
CA VAL A 27 10.47 10.28 -3.02
C VAL A 27 11.25 11.22 -3.94
N SER A 28 10.93 12.52 -3.93
CA SER A 28 11.60 13.52 -4.76
C SER A 28 13.07 13.66 -4.36
N ALA A 29 13.35 13.70 -3.06
CA ALA A 29 14.70 13.71 -2.50
C ALA A 29 15.50 12.46 -2.89
N ALA A 30 14.89 11.28 -2.80
CA ALA A 30 15.53 10.02 -3.20
C ALA A 30 15.78 9.91 -4.72
N LEU A 31 14.95 10.56 -5.54
CA LEU A 31 15.13 10.66 -7.00
C LEU A 31 16.15 11.73 -7.42
N GLY A 32 16.47 12.68 -6.55
CA GLY A 32 17.23 13.88 -6.92
C GLY A 32 16.45 14.80 -7.87
N ALA A 33 15.13 14.86 -7.73
CA ALA A 33 14.23 15.68 -8.55
C ALA A 33 13.34 16.56 -7.66
N GLU A 34 12.95 17.73 -8.16
CA GLU A 34 12.00 18.61 -7.50
C GLU A 34 10.56 18.26 -7.90
N LEU A 35 9.61 18.51 -6.99
CA LEU A 35 8.19 18.42 -7.29
C LEU A 35 7.76 19.60 -8.15
N VAL A 36 6.93 19.35 -9.16
CA VAL A 36 6.34 20.41 -9.99
C VAL A 36 5.46 21.30 -9.10
N PRO A 37 5.69 22.63 -9.06
CA PRO A 37 4.82 23.53 -8.34
C PRO A 37 3.38 23.43 -8.85
N THR A 38 2.45 23.19 -7.93
CA THR A 38 1.06 22.86 -8.24
C THR A 38 0.13 23.69 -7.36
N SER A 39 -0.72 24.49 -8.01
CA SER A 39 -1.83 25.18 -7.38
C SER A 39 -3.02 24.22 -7.24
N ALA A 40 -3.36 23.82 -6.02
CA ALA A 40 -4.50 22.94 -5.74
C ALA A 40 -5.31 23.42 -4.52
N TYR A 41 -6.62 23.54 -4.67
CA TYR A 41 -7.53 24.00 -3.61
C TYR A 41 -8.98 23.57 -3.87
N ASP A 42 -9.81 23.67 -2.84
CA ASP A 42 -11.24 23.39 -2.92
C ASP A 42 -12.02 24.71 -3.07
N PHE A 43 -12.94 24.77 -4.03
CA PHE A 43 -13.92 25.85 -4.11
C PHE A 43 -14.92 25.75 -2.94
N ALA A 44 -15.67 26.84 -2.69
CA ALA A 44 -16.63 26.90 -1.59
C ALA A 44 -17.72 25.81 -1.62
N ASN A 45 -17.99 25.22 -2.79
CA ASN A 45 -18.92 24.11 -2.99
C ASN A 45 -18.26 22.71 -2.97
N SER A 46 -17.00 22.62 -2.52
CA SER A 46 -16.18 21.38 -2.47
C SER A 46 -15.71 20.82 -3.82
N GLU A 47 -15.86 21.56 -4.93
CA GLU A 47 -15.19 21.20 -6.18
C GLU A 47 -13.67 21.40 -6.06
N ILE A 48 -12.90 20.51 -6.66
CA ILE A 48 -11.44 20.51 -6.58
C ILE A 48 -10.86 21.21 -7.80
N TYR A 49 -9.99 22.20 -7.58
CA TYR A 49 -9.18 22.83 -8.62
C TYR A 49 -7.74 22.33 -8.55
N VAL A 50 -7.15 22.04 -9.70
CA VAL A 50 -5.73 21.67 -9.83
C VAL A 50 -5.15 22.34 -11.07
N ARG A 51 -3.96 22.94 -10.93
CA ARG A 51 -3.17 23.47 -12.03
C ARG A 51 -1.68 23.32 -11.77
N PHE A 52 -0.94 22.76 -12.73
CA PHE A 52 0.51 22.79 -12.74
C PHE A 52 1.02 24.16 -13.17
N GLU A 53 1.97 24.72 -12.44
CA GLU A 53 2.48 26.08 -12.69
C GLU A 53 3.57 26.09 -13.77
N GLU A 54 4.11 24.92 -14.10
CA GLU A 54 5.11 24.73 -15.14
C GLU A 54 4.60 23.87 -16.29
N SER A 55 5.28 23.93 -17.44
CA SER A 55 4.95 23.10 -18.60
C SER A 55 5.34 21.64 -18.35
N VAL A 56 4.38 20.74 -18.55
CA VAL A 56 4.55 19.28 -18.57
C VAL A 56 4.46 18.70 -19.99
N ARG A 57 4.57 19.54 -21.01
CA ARG A 57 4.43 19.10 -22.41
C ARG A 57 5.56 18.13 -22.76
N GLY A 58 5.17 16.97 -23.29
CA GLY A 58 6.11 15.96 -23.78
C GLY A 58 6.88 15.21 -22.69
N SER A 59 6.61 15.47 -21.41
CA SER A 59 7.30 14.77 -20.30
C SER A 59 6.67 13.43 -19.99
N ASP A 60 7.46 12.57 -19.35
CA ASP A 60 6.97 11.40 -18.63
C ASP A 60 6.62 11.84 -17.20
N ALA A 61 5.33 11.89 -16.91
CA ALA A 61 4.80 12.39 -15.65
C ALA A 61 4.51 11.23 -14.68
N PHE A 62 5.00 11.38 -13.45
CA PHE A 62 4.67 10.51 -12.33
C PHE A 62 3.88 11.35 -11.31
N VAL A 63 2.61 11.00 -11.13
CA VAL A 63 1.71 11.71 -10.21
C VAL A 63 1.41 10.85 -9.00
N ILE A 64 1.94 11.26 -7.84
CA ILE A 64 1.85 10.57 -6.56
C ILE A 64 0.63 11.06 -5.78
N GLN A 65 -0.22 10.14 -5.34
CA GLN A 65 -1.28 10.41 -4.36
C GLN A 65 -1.65 9.12 -3.63
N SER A 66 -1.66 9.16 -2.30
CA SER A 66 -2.24 8.08 -1.49
C SER A 66 -3.73 8.30 -1.27
N HIS A 67 -4.55 7.26 -1.43
CA HIS A 67 -6.00 7.36 -1.22
C HIS A 67 -6.39 7.22 0.26
N THR A 68 -6.01 8.20 1.09
CA THR A 68 -6.22 8.22 2.55
C THR A 68 -7.69 8.46 2.96
N SER A 69 -7.96 8.69 4.26
CA SER A 69 -9.28 9.09 4.78
C SER A 69 -9.85 10.29 4.03
N ASN A 70 -11.15 10.28 3.75
CA ASN A 70 -11.80 11.02 2.64
C ASN A 70 -11.41 10.48 1.26
N VAL A 71 -11.36 9.16 1.13
CA VAL A 71 -10.90 8.42 -0.06
C VAL A 71 -11.43 8.95 -1.40
N ASN A 72 -12.69 9.37 -1.44
CA ASN A 72 -13.32 9.91 -2.66
C ASN A 72 -12.72 11.24 -3.11
N GLN A 73 -12.42 12.13 -2.15
CA GLN A 73 -11.80 13.42 -2.45
C GLN A 73 -10.43 13.20 -3.08
N TRP A 74 -9.62 12.32 -2.50
CA TRP A 74 -8.26 12.08 -2.98
C TRP A 74 -8.20 11.34 -4.31
N ILE A 75 -9.13 10.40 -4.54
CA ILE A 75 -9.29 9.77 -5.86
C ILE A 75 -9.73 10.81 -6.91
N MET A 76 -10.71 11.65 -6.60
CA MET A 76 -11.18 12.68 -7.52
C MET A 76 -10.08 13.70 -7.84
N GLU A 77 -9.32 14.15 -6.84
CA GLU A 77 -8.16 15.01 -7.06
C GLU A 77 -7.14 14.34 -7.98
N HIS A 78 -6.80 13.07 -7.74
CA HIS A 78 -5.83 12.34 -8.56
C HIS A 78 -6.30 12.19 -10.01
N LEU A 79 -7.59 11.92 -10.22
CA LEU A 79 -8.20 11.88 -11.56
C LEU A 79 -8.13 13.25 -12.26
N ILE A 80 -8.39 14.34 -11.55
CA ILE A 80 -8.29 15.70 -12.09
C ILE A 80 -6.84 16.03 -12.45
N MET A 81 -5.86 15.62 -11.63
CA MET A 81 -4.44 15.78 -11.95
C MET A 81 -4.05 15.02 -13.22
N VAL A 82 -4.54 13.79 -13.40
CA VAL A 82 -4.31 12.98 -14.61
C VAL A 82 -4.94 13.64 -15.85
N ASP A 83 -6.18 14.12 -15.76
CA ASP A 83 -6.83 14.84 -16.85
C ASP A 83 -6.08 16.15 -17.21
N ALA A 84 -5.62 16.90 -16.20
CA ALA A 84 -4.81 18.11 -16.40
C ALA A 84 -3.49 17.78 -17.13
N LEU A 85 -2.80 16.71 -16.75
CA LEU A 85 -1.58 16.24 -17.43
C LEU A 85 -1.84 15.88 -18.90
N LYS A 86 -2.94 15.15 -19.16
CA LYS A 86 -3.34 14.75 -20.52
C LYS A 86 -3.62 15.98 -21.39
N ARG A 87 -4.40 16.94 -20.88
CA ARG A 87 -4.72 18.19 -21.60
C ARG A 87 -3.49 19.10 -21.80
N ALA A 88 -2.56 19.07 -20.85
CA ALA A 88 -1.28 19.76 -20.95
C ALA A 88 -0.27 19.03 -21.89
N SER A 89 -0.70 17.95 -22.55
CA SER A 89 0.08 17.19 -23.53
C SER A 89 1.32 16.52 -22.94
N ALA A 90 1.23 15.99 -21.72
CA ALA A 90 2.21 15.03 -21.22
C ALA A 90 2.32 13.83 -22.18
N LYS A 91 3.52 13.28 -22.33
CA LYS A 91 3.77 12.16 -23.27
C LYS A 91 3.32 10.84 -22.68
N ARG A 92 3.60 10.61 -21.40
CA ARG A 92 3.18 9.44 -20.64
C ARG A 92 2.78 9.86 -19.23
N ILE A 93 1.72 9.25 -18.70
CA ILE A 93 1.19 9.52 -17.37
C ILE A 93 1.17 8.23 -16.56
N THR A 94 2.05 8.16 -15.57
CA THR A 94 2.07 7.09 -14.56
C THR A 94 1.36 7.57 -13.30
N VAL A 95 0.27 6.91 -12.96
CA VAL A 95 -0.42 7.09 -11.67
C VAL A 95 0.35 6.30 -10.62
N VAL A 96 0.91 7.00 -9.64
CA VAL A 96 1.57 6.38 -8.48
C VAL A 96 0.63 6.49 -7.29
N ALA A 97 0.02 5.37 -6.90
CA ALA A 97 -0.90 5.29 -5.78
C ALA A 97 -0.32 4.39 -4.68
N PRO A 98 0.50 4.91 -3.76
CA PRO A 98 1.14 4.10 -2.71
C PRO A 98 0.14 3.29 -1.88
N PHE A 99 -1.09 3.80 -1.71
CA PHE A 99 -2.22 3.04 -1.20
C PHE A 99 -3.41 3.15 -2.16
N TYR A 100 -3.84 2.00 -2.71
CA TYR A 100 -4.94 1.92 -3.66
C TYR A 100 -6.30 1.82 -2.95
N GLY A 101 -7.00 2.95 -2.86
CA GLY A 101 -8.39 3.02 -2.38
C GLY A 101 -9.34 2.05 -3.09
N TYR A 102 -10.35 1.55 -2.35
CA TYR A 102 -11.32 0.55 -2.82
C TYR A 102 -10.77 -0.85 -3.16
N ALA A 103 -9.48 -1.13 -2.94
CA ALA A 103 -8.88 -2.44 -3.25
C ALA A 103 -9.55 -3.65 -2.57
N ARG A 104 -10.23 -3.46 -1.43
CA ARG A 104 -11.02 -4.50 -0.74
C ARG A 104 -12.32 -4.88 -1.45
N GLN A 105 -12.75 -4.11 -2.45
CA GLN A 105 -13.94 -4.36 -3.26
C GLN A 105 -13.51 -4.85 -4.67
N ASP A 106 -12.72 -5.92 -4.67
CA ASP A 106 -12.08 -6.56 -5.83
C ASP A 106 -12.95 -7.63 -6.50
N LYS A 107 -14.01 -8.09 -5.83
CA LYS A 107 -14.94 -9.08 -6.35
C LYS A 107 -16.32 -8.90 -5.75
N LYS A 108 -17.30 -9.54 -6.36
CA LYS A 108 -18.64 -9.69 -5.78
C LYS A 108 -18.60 -10.79 -4.73
N GLY A 109 -18.74 -10.44 -3.45
CA GLY A 109 -18.97 -11.41 -2.38
C GLY A 109 -20.41 -11.91 -2.37
N ARG A 110 -21.35 -11.08 -2.83
CA ARG A 110 -22.77 -11.41 -3.01
C ARG A 110 -23.31 -10.86 -4.33
N GLY A 111 -24.49 -11.32 -4.70
CA GLY A 111 -25.21 -10.75 -5.85
C GLY A 111 -25.44 -9.24 -5.68
N ARG A 112 -25.35 -8.50 -6.78
CA ARG A 112 -25.63 -7.04 -6.89
C ARG A 112 -24.67 -6.10 -6.14
N GLU A 113 -23.46 -6.56 -5.84
CA GLU A 113 -22.36 -5.69 -5.36
C GLU A 113 -21.55 -5.10 -6.53
N PRO A 114 -20.94 -3.91 -6.37
CA PRO A 114 -19.97 -3.37 -7.31
C PRO A 114 -18.62 -4.09 -7.19
N ILE A 115 -17.78 -3.94 -8.22
CA ILE A 115 -16.33 -4.24 -8.16
C ILE A 115 -15.62 -2.89 -8.22
N SER A 116 -15.64 -2.16 -7.10
CA SER A 116 -15.18 -0.76 -7.07
C SER A 116 -13.71 -0.63 -7.43
N ALA A 117 -12.86 -1.61 -7.10
CA ALA A 117 -11.46 -1.60 -7.53
C ALA A 117 -11.31 -1.57 -9.06
N ARG A 118 -12.15 -2.30 -9.81
CA ARG A 118 -12.19 -2.22 -11.28
C ARG A 118 -12.70 -0.86 -11.76
N LEU A 119 -13.74 -0.32 -11.13
CA LEU A 119 -14.25 1.02 -11.43
C LEU A 119 -13.15 2.08 -11.27
N ILE A 120 -12.34 2.03 -10.20
CA ILE A 120 -11.22 2.95 -10.02
C ILE A 120 -10.21 2.83 -11.18
N ALA A 121 -9.84 1.61 -11.57
CA ALA A 121 -8.93 1.39 -12.70
C ALA A 121 -9.49 1.94 -14.03
N ASP A 122 -10.78 1.71 -14.31
CA ASP A 122 -11.46 2.22 -15.49
C ASP A 122 -11.51 3.77 -15.52
N MET A 123 -11.73 4.41 -14.36
CA MET A 123 -11.71 5.87 -14.24
C MET A 123 -10.33 6.44 -14.54
N PHE A 124 -9.25 5.86 -14.00
CA PHE A 124 -7.89 6.31 -14.31
C PHE A 124 -7.53 6.13 -15.78
N LYS A 125 -7.91 4.99 -16.37
CA LYS A 125 -7.72 4.76 -17.81
C LYS A 125 -8.44 5.82 -18.64
N THR A 126 -9.68 6.13 -18.28
CA THR A 126 -10.51 7.13 -18.95
C THR A 126 -9.92 8.54 -18.81
N ALA A 127 -9.48 8.91 -17.60
CA ALA A 127 -8.87 10.20 -17.30
C ALA A 127 -7.60 10.43 -18.13
N GLY A 128 -6.81 9.38 -18.39
CA GLY A 128 -5.62 9.47 -19.23
C GLY A 128 -4.39 8.72 -18.75
N ALA A 129 -4.50 7.89 -17.71
CA ALA A 129 -3.36 7.13 -17.23
C ALA A 129 -2.89 6.12 -18.30
N ASP A 130 -1.58 6.07 -18.51
CA ASP A 130 -0.93 5.07 -19.35
C ASP A 130 -0.50 3.85 -18.53
N ARG A 131 -0.21 4.06 -17.23
CA ARG A 131 0.35 3.08 -16.30
C ARG A 131 -0.16 3.34 -14.89
N LEU A 132 -0.35 2.27 -14.10
CA LEU A 132 -0.56 2.35 -12.65
C LEU A 132 0.66 1.79 -11.92
N MET A 133 0.99 2.35 -10.76
CA MET A 133 2.00 1.86 -9.83
C MET A 133 1.41 1.92 -8.42
N SER A 134 1.47 0.83 -7.67
CA SER A 134 0.94 0.77 -6.30
C SER A 134 1.73 -0.19 -5.44
N VAL A 135 1.67 -0.02 -4.12
CA VAL A 135 2.34 -0.89 -3.15
C VAL A 135 1.30 -1.83 -2.53
N ASP A 136 1.62 -3.12 -2.46
CA ASP A 136 0.83 -4.19 -1.83
C ASP A 136 -0.68 -4.08 -2.04
N LEU A 137 -1.10 -4.21 -3.31
CA LEU A 137 -2.51 -4.32 -3.67
C LEU A 137 -3.18 -5.43 -2.85
N HIS A 138 -4.38 -5.14 -2.33
CA HIS A 138 -5.13 -6.06 -1.46
C HIS A 138 -5.21 -7.48 -2.04
N THR A 139 -5.34 -7.56 -3.37
CA THR A 139 -5.22 -8.78 -4.15
C THR A 139 -4.40 -8.53 -5.42
N ALA A 140 -3.58 -9.48 -5.82
CA ALA A 140 -2.72 -9.33 -7.01
C ALA A 140 -3.51 -9.24 -8.33
N GLN A 141 -4.74 -9.77 -8.36
CA GLN A 141 -5.62 -9.76 -9.53
C GLN A 141 -6.08 -8.36 -9.93
N ILE A 142 -5.97 -7.35 -9.05
CA ILE A 142 -6.28 -5.95 -9.38
C ILE A 142 -5.41 -5.47 -10.55
N GLN A 143 -4.21 -6.04 -10.75
CA GLN A 143 -3.38 -5.75 -11.92
C GLN A 143 -4.13 -6.00 -13.24
N GLY A 144 -4.96 -7.05 -13.30
CA GLY A 144 -5.78 -7.38 -14.47
C GLY A 144 -7.00 -6.47 -14.65
N PHE A 145 -7.24 -5.52 -13.75
CA PHE A 145 -8.32 -4.55 -13.89
C PHE A 145 -7.94 -3.33 -14.73
N PHE A 146 -6.66 -3.12 -15.02
CA PHE A 146 -6.23 -1.98 -15.81
C PHE A 146 -5.78 -2.42 -17.20
N ASP A 147 -6.28 -1.75 -18.24
CA ASP A 147 -5.97 -2.06 -19.64
C ASP A 147 -4.65 -1.39 -20.08
N GLY A 148 -3.61 -1.53 -19.25
CA GLY A 148 -2.26 -1.00 -19.43
C GLY A 148 -1.30 -1.62 -18.42
N PRO A 149 -0.01 -1.25 -18.40
CA PRO A 149 0.95 -1.78 -17.43
C PRO A 149 0.57 -1.39 -16.00
N VAL A 150 0.72 -2.35 -15.08
CA VAL A 150 0.60 -2.13 -13.64
C VAL A 150 1.88 -2.61 -12.96
N ASP A 151 2.55 -1.72 -12.25
CA ASP A 151 3.70 -2.05 -11.40
C ASP A 151 3.19 -2.27 -9.96
N HIS A 152 3.04 -3.53 -9.57
CA HIS A 152 2.67 -3.91 -8.21
C HIS A 152 3.93 -4.09 -7.36
N LEU A 153 4.23 -3.09 -6.54
CA LEU A 153 5.42 -3.03 -5.68
C LEU A 153 5.14 -3.68 -4.32
N TRP A 154 6.13 -4.33 -3.73
CA TRP A 154 5.96 -5.10 -2.51
C TRP A 154 6.79 -4.51 -1.37
N ALA A 155 6.17 -4.19 -0.23
CA ALA A 155 6.90 -3.70 0.94
C ALA A 155 7.51 -4.84 1.77
N LEU A 156 7.22 -6.10 1.42
CA LEU A 156 7.69 -7.29 2.12
C LEU A 156 9.20 -7.25 2.43
N PRO A 157 10.12 -6.97 1.48
CA PRO A 157 11.54 -6.91 1.81
C PRO A 157 11.89 -5.89 2.90
N LEU A 158 11.29 -4.69 2.82
CA LEU A 158 11.52 -3.60 3.77
C LEU A 158 11.07 -4.00 5.18
N LEU A 159 9.84 -4.51 5.29
CA LEU A 159 9.23 -4.87 6.57
C LEU A 159 9.92 -6.11 7.18
N ALA A 160 10.15 -7.15 6.39
CA ALA A 160 10.77 -8.39 6.84
C ALA A 160 12.22 -8.17 7.28
N ASP A 161 13.01 -7.39 6.53
CA ASP A 161 14.40 -7.13 6.90
C ASP A 161 14.51 -6.29 8.18
N HIS A 162 13.55 -5.39 8.42
CA HIS A 162 13.48 -4.61 9.66
C HIS A 162 13.16 -5.48 10.88
N VAL A 163 12.20 -6.42 10.75
CA VAL A 163 11.90 -7.39 11.80
C VAL A 163 13.09 -8.32 12.02
N GLY A 164 13.60 -8.93 10.95
CA GLY A 164 14.67 -9.93 10.98
C GLY A 164 16.04 -9.41 11.44
N LYS A 165 16.22 -8.10 11.60
CA LYS A 165 17.41 -7.47 12.23
C LYS A 165 17.29 -7.35 13.76
N ARG A 166 16.09 -7.54 14.33
CA ARG A 166 15.79 -7.27 15.73
C ARG A 166 15.33 -8.49 16.52
N VAL A 167 14.96 -9.55 15.83
CA VAL A 167 14.53 -10.82 16.43
C VAL A 167 15.53 -11.93 16.14
N ASP A 168 15.59 -12.92 17.03
CA ASP A 168 16.29 -14.17 16.76
C ASP A 168 15.45 -15.00 15.77
N ARG A 169 15.92 -15.08 14.52
CA ARG A 169 15.22 -15.79 13.43
C ARG A 169 15.00 -17.27 13.71
N SER A 170 15.82 -17.90 14.57
CA SER A 170 15.62 -19.30 14.93
C SER A 170 14.41 -19.52 15.86
N ASN A 171 13.97 -18.46 16.55
CA ASN A 171 12.89 -18.49 17.53
C ASN A 171 11.69 -17.59 17.16
N ILE A 172 11.45 -17.38 15.86
CA ILE A 172 10.23 -16.71 15.39
C ILE A 172 9.27 -17.65 14.66
N THR A 173 8.00 -17.30 14.64
CA THR A 173 6.99 -17.91 13.77
C THR A 173 6.26 -16.80 13.01
N ILE A 174 6.17 -16.93 11.69
CA ILE A 174 5.39 -16.01 10.87
C ILE A 174 3.93 -16.42 10.93
N VAL A 175 3.03 -15.49 11.18
CA VAL A 175 1.62 -15.79 11.43
C VAL A 175 0.72 -15.04 10.45
N SER A 176 -0.11 -15.81 9.73
CA SER A 176 -1.20 -15.26 8.94
C SER A 176 -2.44 -15.03 9.84
N PRO A 177 -2.98 -13.79 9.93
CA PRO A 177 -4.12 -13.48 10.80
C PRO A 177 -5.46 -14.07 10.31
N ASP A 178 -5.51 -14.51 9.06
CA ASP A 178 -6.59 -15.32 8.49
C ASP A 178 -6.11 -16.14 7.27
N ALA A 179 -7.02 -16.91 6.67
CA ALA A 179 -6.71 -17.76 5.51
C ALA A 179 -6.38 -16.98 4.22
N GLY A 180 -6.82 -15.72 4.10
CA GLY A 180 -6.62 -14.90 2.90
C GLY A 180 -5.16 -14.45 2.73
N ARG A 181 -4.39 -14.40 3.82
CA ARG A 181 -3.02 -13.87 3.86
C ARG A 181 -1.92 -14.94 3.89
N VAL A 182 -2.29 -16.21 3.85
CA VAL A 182 -1.35 -17.34 3.99
C VAL A 182 -0.21 -17.26 2.97
N ARG A 183 -0.51 -16.93 1.71
CA ARG A 183 0.54 -16.80 0.66
C ARG A 183 1.56 -15.69 0.96
N VAL A 184 1.11 -14.57 1.53
CA VAL A 184 2.02 -13.46 1.89
C VAL A 184 2.87 -13.86 3.10
N ALA A 185 2.25 -14.50 4.10
CA ALA A 185 2.96 -15.02 5.26
C ALA A 185 3.99 -16.11 4.89
N ASP A 186 3.69 -16.93 3.87
CA ASP A 186 4.61 -17.96 3.35
C ASP A 186 5.88 -17.33 2.73
N LEU A 187 5.73 -16.25 1.95
CA LEU A 187 6.86 -15.49 1.39
C LEU A 187 7.74 -14.85 2.49
N TRP A 188 7.12 -14.40 3.58
CA TRP A 188 7.84 -13.93 4.77
C TRP A 188 8.60 -15.07 5.47
N SER A 189 7.97 -16.24 5.58
CA SER A 189 8.56 -17.47 6.11
C SER A 189 9.80 -17.87 5.32
N ASP A 190 9.72 -17.90 3.99
CA ASP A 190 10.84 -18.18 3.10
C ASP A 190 11.98 -17.16 3.26
N ARG A 191 11.64 -15.85 3.26
CA ARG A 191 12.64 -14.78 3.37
C ARG A 191 13.38 -14.79 4.72
N LEU A 192 12.67 -15.11 5.81
CA LEU A 192 13.23 -15.10 7.16
C LEU A 192 13.74 -16.47 7.62
N GLY A 193 13.47 -17.54 6.87
CA GLY A 193 13.82 -18.91 7.23
C GLY A 193 13.10 -19.40 8.48
N ALA A 194 11.82 -19.05 8.63
CA ALA A 194 11.05 -19.26 9.85
C ALA A 194 9.74 -20.03 9.58
N PRO A 195 9.24 -20.85 10.51
CA PRO A 195 7.99 -21.58 10.33
C PRO A 195 6.77 -20.66 10.16
N LEU A 196 5.76 -21.17 9.44
CA LEU A 196 4.47 -20.52 9.24
C LEU A 196 3.41 -21.08 10.22
N ALA A 197 2.60 -20.19 10.78
CA ALA A 197 1.36 -20.51 11.47
C ALA A 197 0.18 -19.69 10.92
N ILE A 198 -1.03 -20.18 11.14
CA ILE A 198 -2.26 -19.59 10.59
C ILE A 198 -3.30 -19.51 11.70
N ILE A 199 -3.97 -18.36 11.79
CA ILE A 199 -5.13 -18.20 12.66
C ILE A 199 -6.38 -18.53 11.86
N HIS A 200 -6.99 -19.67 12.18
CA HIS A 200 -8.21 -20.12 11.54
C HIS A 200 -9.43 -19.70 12.38
N LYS A 201 -10.26 -18.83 11.80
CA LYS A 201 -11.54 -18.41 12.41
C LYS A 201 -12.60 -19.46 12.11
N ARG A 202 -12.92 -20.34 13.07
CA ARG A 202 -14.15 -21.15 12.97
C ARG A 202 -15.36 -20.31 13.33
N ARG A 203 -16.39 -20.39 12.50
CA ARG A 203 -17.75 -19.96 12.82
C ARG A 203 -18.60 -21.22 12.92
N ASP A 204 -19.27 -21.43 14.05
CA ASP A 204 -20.37 -22.40 14.11
C ASP A 204 -21.59 -21.76 13.42
N PRO A 205 -22.03 -22.27 12.26
CA PRO A 205 -23.18 -21.70 11.55
C PRO A 205 -24.51 -21.91 12.29
N ASN A 206 -24.55 -22.78 13.31
CA ASN A 206 -25.78 -23.16 14.01
C ASN A 206 -26.02 -22.40 15.32
N VAL A 207 -25.06 -21.59 15.78
CA VAL A 207 -25.19 -20.85 17.04
C VAL A 207 -25.09 -19.34 16.78
N PRO A 208 -26.24 -18.64 16.74
CA PRO A 208 -26.24 -17.18 16.72
C PRO A 208 -25.47 -16.65 17.94
N ASN A 209 -24.61 -15.65 17.74
CA ASN A 209 -23.83 -14.97 18.79
C ASN A 209 -22.74 -15.80 19.51
N GLN A 210 -22.28 -16.92 18.94
CA GLN A 210 -21.09 -17.59 19.50
C GLN A 210 -19.81 -16.76 19.30
N VAL A 211 -18.97 -16.71 20.34
CA VAL A 211 -17.63 -16.11 20.30
C VAL A 211 -16.79 -16.90 19.29
N LYS A 212 -16.16 -16.20 18.34
CA LYS A 212 -15.28 -16.83 17.34
C LYS A 212 -14.14 -17.53 18.07
N VAL A 213 -14.02 -18.84 17.91
CA VAL A 213 -12.83 -19.57 18.38
C VAL A 213 -11.74 -19.36 17.34
N HIS A 214 -10.63 -18.76 17.77
CA HIS A 214 -9.42 -18.60 16.97
C HIS A 214 -8.55 -19.83 17.20
N GLU A 215 -8.59 -20.78 16.26
CA GLU A 215 -7.73 -21.95 16.29
C GLU A 215 -6.38 -21.56 15.67
N VAL A 216 -5.28 -21.77 16.40
CA VAL A 216 -3.93 -21.54 15.89
C VAL A 216 -3.41 -22.84 15.31
N VAL A 217 -3.04 -22.83 14.02
CA VAL A 217 -2.44 -23.97 13.33
C VAL A 217 -0.98 -23.65 13.06
N GLY A 218 -0.08 -24.38 13.72
CA GLY A 218 1.38 -24.16 13.67
C GLY A 218 1.98 -23.98 15.06
N ASP A 219 3.31 -24.06 15.19
CA ASP A 219 4.00 -23.93 16.47
C ASP A 219 4.24 -22.46 16.83
N VAL A 220 3.71 -22.04 17.97
CA VAL A 220 3.76 -20.66 18.48
C VAL A 220 4.23 -20.58 19.93
N GLU A 221 4.28 -21.70 20.66
CA GLU A 221 4.54 -21.71 22.10
C GLU A 221 6.01 -21.35 22.40
N GLY A 222 6.23 -20.34 23.25
CA GLY A 222 7.58 -19.86 23.58
C GLY A 222 8.29 -19.09 22.45
N ARG A 223 7.64 -18.87 21.31
CA ARG A 223 8.21 -18.21 20.13
C ARG A 223 7.76 -16.76 20.02
N THR A 224 8.55 -15.93 19.33
CA THR A 224 8.12 -14.59 18.90
C THR A 224 7.27 -14.72 17.65
N CYS A 225 5.99 -14.39 17.75
CA CYS A 225 5.07 -14.46 16.61
C CYS A 225 5.06 -13.14 15.84
N VAL A 226 5.25 -13.20 14.53
CA VAL A 226 5.20 -12.04 13.63
C VAL A 226 3.93 -12.12 12.80
N LEU A 227 2.92 -11.35 13.17
CA LEU A 227 1.68 -11.22 12.40
C LEU A 227 1.93 -10.37 11.14
N VAL A 228 1.49 -10.87 9.99
CA VAL A 228 1.66 -10.21 8.69
C VAL A 228 0.31 -9.99 8.02
N ASP A 229 -0.02 -8.75 7.70
CA ASP A 229 -1.21 -8.38 6.91
C ASP A 229 -0.83 -7.34 5.84
N ASP A 230 -1.69 -7.11 4.84
CA ASP A 230 -1.49 -6.01 3.88
C ASP A 230 -1.81 -4.65 4.52
N LEU A 231 -2.87 -4.60 5.33
CA LEU A 231 -3.35 -3.36 5.93
C LEU A 231 -4.01 -3.57 7.30
N ILE A 232 -3.92 -2.56 8.15
CA ILE A 232 -4.62 -2.50 9.44
C ILE A 232 -5.59 -1.32 9.42
N ASP A 233 -6.88 -1.64 9.45
CA ASP A 233 -7.98 -0.67 9.45
C ASP A 233 -8.46 -0.37 10.87
N THR A 234 -9.46 -1.09 11.40
CA THR A 234 -9.95 -0.88 12.78
C THR A 234 -9.17 -1.67 13.84
N ALA A 235 -8.08 -2.34 13.44
CA ALA A 235 -7.25 -3.24 14.25
C ALA A 235 -7.95 -4.44 14.95
N GLY A 236 -9.25 -4.64 14.77
CA GLY A 236 -9.97 -5.71 15.48
C GLY A 236 -9.47 -7.12 15.17
N THR A 237 -9.19 -7.42 13.90
CA THR A 237 -8.65 -8.73 13.49
C THR A 237 -7.26 -8.97 14.07
N ILE A 238 -6.35 -8.00 13.91
CA ILE A 238 -4.95 -8.16 14.28
C ILE A 238 -4.77 -8.25 15.81
N VAL A 239 -5.58 -7.52 16.58
CA VAL A 239 -5.55 -7.59 18.05
C VAL A 239 -6.11 -8.92 18.56
N GLN A 240 -7.24 -9.39 18.03
CA GLN A 240 -7.77 -10.72 18.38
C GLN A 240 -6.80 -11.84 18.02
N ALA A 241 -6.08 -11.69 16.90
CA ALA A 241 -5.03 -12.60 16.50
C ALA A 241 -3.88 -12.61 17.53
N ALA A 242 -3.42 -11.44 17.96
CA ALA A 242 -2.37 -11.32 18.96
C ALA A 242 -2.79 -11.91 20.33
N GLU A 243 -4.03 -11.67 20.76
CA GLU A 243 -4.61 -12.27 21.97
C GLU A 243 -4.64 -13.80 21.89
N ALA A 244 -5.08 -14.35 20.75
CA ALA A 244 -5.09 -15.80 20.52
C ALA A 244 -3.68 -16.40 20.58
N LEU A 245 -2.68 -15.72 20.00
CA LEU A 245 -1.29 -16.16 20.06
C LEU A 245 -0.76 -16.18 21.51
N LYS A 246 -1.01 -15.12 22.29
CA LYS A 246 -0.61 -15.10 23.71
C LYS A 246 -1.31 -16.19 24.51
N ALA A 247 -2.60 -16.44 24.25
CA ALA A 247 -3.36 -17.51 24.90
C ALA A 247 -2.82 -18.92 24.57
N ASN A 248 -2.17 -19.08 23.42
CA ASN A 248 -1.49 -20.32 22.99
C ASN A 248 0.03 -20.31 23.33
N GLY A 249 0.46 -19.47 24.27
CA GLY A 249 1.82 -19.53 24.81
C GLY A 249 2.88 -18.76 24.03
N ALA A 250 2.52 -17.90 23.07
CA ALA A 250 3.50 -17.05 22.38
C ALA A 250 4.28 -16.17 23.38
N ALA A 251 5.62 -16.19 23.27
CA ALA A 251 6.49 -15.40 24.14
C ALA A 251 6.31 -13.90 23.88
N ASP A 252 6.27 -13.52 22.59
CA ASP A 252 6.07 -12.15 22.15
C ASP A 252 5.24 -12.09 20.87
N VAL A 253 4.63 -10.94 20.58
CA VAL A 253 3.85 -10.72 19.34
C VAL A 253 4.20 -9.38 18.72
N ILE A 254 4.76 -9.43 17.51
CA ILE A 254 5.00 -8.28 16.64
C ILE A 254 3.93 -8.30 15.55
N ALA A 255 3.35 -7.14 15.23
CA ALA A 255 2.45 -7.00 14.09
C ALA A 255 3.11 -6.18 12.98
N THR A 256 2.83 -6.56 11.74
CA THR A 256 3.32 -5.87 10.55
C THR A 256 2.20 -5.67 9.55
N ALA A 257 2.18 -4.50 8.92
CA ALA A 257 1.31 -4.26 7.78
C ALA A 257 1.89 -3.21 6.85
N THR A 258 1.63 -3.32 5.55
CA THR A 258 2.06 -2.28 4.63
C THR A 258 1.29 -0.99 4.88
N HIS A 259 -0.04 -1.06 4.91
CA HIS A 259 -0.89 0.13 4.98
C HIS A 259 -1.52 0.30 6.37
N ALA A 260 -1.17 1.40 7.04
CA ALA A 260 -1.72 1.79 8.31
C ALA A 260 -2.94 2.71 8.12
N VAL A 261 -4.11 2.12 7.83
CA VAL A 261 -5.37 2.87 7.70
C VAL A 261 -5.84 3.42 9.06
N LEU A 262 -5.69 2.63 10.12
CA LEU A 262 -5.87 3.02 11.53
C LEU A 262 -7.14 3.85 11.80
N SER A 263 -8.29 3.36 11.33
CA SER A 263 -9.57 4.06 11.47
C SER A 263 -10.28 3.74 12.79
N GLY A 264 -11.09 4.70 13.26
CA GLY A 264 -11.92 4.55 14.44
C GLY A 264 -11.12 4.13 15.68
N PRO A 265 -11.45 3.00 16.34
CA PRO A 265 -10.82 2.59 17.60
C PRO A 265 -9.44 1.91 17.43
N ALA A 266 -8.84 1.95 16.24
CA ALA A 266 -7.63 1.19 15.93
C ALA A 266 -6.47 1.50 16.88
N VAL A 267 -6.18 2.79 17.09
CA VAL A 267 -5.09 3.26 17.95
C VAL A 267 -5.28 2.78 19.39
N ASP A 268 -6.49 2.94 19.95
CA ASP A 268 -6.79 2.51 21.32
C ASP A 268 -6.72 0.99 21.47
N ARG A 269 -7.19 0.24 20.47
CA ARG A 269 -7.07 -1.22 20.47
C ARG A 269 -5.61 -1.65 20.45
N LEU A 270 -4.78 -1.06 19.59
CA LEU A 270 -3.37 -1.41 19.45
C LEU A 270 -2.58 -1.06 20.73
N LYS A 271 -2.80 0.14 21.30
CA LYS A 271 -2.19 0.57 22.56
C LYS A 271 -2.44 -0.40 23.72
N ASN A 272 -3.66 -0.94 23.79
CA ASN A 272 -4.09 -1.83 24.87
C ASN A 272 -3.98 -3.32 24.51
N SER A 273 -3.39 -3.66 23.37
CA SER A 273 -3.23 -5.04 22.90
C SER A 273 -1.93 -5.67 23.43
N PRO A 274 -1.78 -7.00 23.34
CA PRO A 274 -0.53 -7.67 23.66
C PRO A 274 0.57 -7.52 22.58
N ILE A 275 0.35 -6.70 21.54
CA ILE A 275 1.34 -6.45 20.50
C ILE A 275 2.47 -5.59 21.09
N SER A 276 3.69 -6.12 21.11
CA SER A 276 4.87 -5.42 21.62
C SER A 276 5.34 -4.32 20.67
N GLU A 277 5.17 -4.54 19.37
CA GLU A 277 5.50 -3.59 18.33
C GLU A 277 4.63 -3.75 17.09
N LEU A 278 4.21 -2.61 16.52
CA LEU A 278 3.54 -2.52 15.24
C LEU A 278 4.47 -1.84 14.22
N VAL A 279 4.92 -2.58 13.21
CA VAL A 279 5.75 -2.06 12.11
C VAL A 279 4.89 -1.84 10.87
N VAL A 280 4.85 -0.60 10.38
CA VAL A 280 4.10 -0.23 9.17
C VAL A 280 4.93 0.62 8.22
N THR A 281 4.44 0.84 7.00
CA THR A 281 5.05 1.81 6.07
C THR A 281 4.33 3.15 6.11
N ASN A 282 4.99 4.21 5.61
CA ASN A 282 4.37 5.50 5.33
C ASN A 282 3.64 5.55 3.97
N THR A 283 3.07 4.44 3.47
CA THR A 283 2.18 4.50 2.29
C THR A 283 0.92 5.33 2.54
N LEU A 284 0.55 5.53 3.81
CA LEU A 284 -0.48 6.44 4.29
C LEU A 284 0.12 7.41 5.32
N PRO A 285 -0.38 8.66 5.39
CA PRO A 285 0.02 9.60 6.43
C PRO A 285 -0.42 9.10 7.81
N ILE A 286 0.43 9.30 8.81
CA ILE A 286 0.12 9.01 10.22
C ILE A 286 0.02 10.34 10.96
N SER A 287 -1.18 10.70 11.43
CA SER A 287 -1.37 11.92 12.23
C SER A 287 -0.70 11.79 13.60
N GLU A 288 -0.43 12.92 14.26
CA GLU A 288 0.09 12.93 15.63
C GLU A 288 -0.80 12.14 16.61
N SER A 289 -2.13 12.21 16.43
CA SER A 289 -3.10 11.47 17.24
C SER A 289 -3.06 9.94 17.02
N GLN A 290 -2.50 9.50 15.89
CA GLN A 290 -2.30 8.09 15.56
C GLN A 290 -0.94 7.56 16.04
N GLN A 291 -0.06 8.42 16.58
CA GLN A 291 1.22 8.00 17.13
C GLN A 291 1.06 7.33 18.50
N PHE A 292 1.85 6.29 18.75
CA PHE A 292 1.92 5.60 20.03
C PHE A 292 3.25 4.85 20.18
N PRO A 293 3.71 4.54 21.41
CA PRO A 293 5.06 4.03 21.65
C PRO A 293 5.42 2.75 20.87
N GLN A 294 4.45 1.86 20.66
CA GLN A 294 4.65 0.60 19.93
C GLN A 294 4.66 0.77 18.40
N LEU A 295 4.28 1.95 17.87
CA LEU A 295 4.21 2.18 16.43
C LEU A 295 5.60 2.52 15.87
N LYS A 296 6.04 1.74 14.88
CA LYS A 296 7.21 2.02 14.06
C LYS A 296 6.80 2.20 12.61
N VAL A 297 7.08 3.38 12.06
CA VAL A 297 6.84 3.70 10.65
C VAL A 297 8.15 3.61 9.87
N LEU A 298 8.14 2.90 8.75
CA LEU A 298 9.25 2.79 7.79
C LEU A 298 8.91 3.57 6.51
N SER A 299 9.89 4.27 5.96
CA SER A 299 9.69 4.97 4.69
C SER A 299 9.67 3.99 3.51
N ILE A 300 8.62 4.07 2.68
CA ILE A 300 8.51 3.36 1.40
C ILE A 300 9.12 4.18 0.24
N ALA A 301 9.54 5.41 0.50
CA ALA A 301 10.04 6.33 -0.53
C ALA A 301 11.21 5.77 -1.34
N PRO A 302 12.21 5.08 -0.76
CA PRO A 302 13.30 4.50 -1.55
C PRO A 302 12.81 3.46 -2.58
N LEU A 303 11.80 2.67 -2.24
CA LEU A 303 11.20 1.68 -3.14
C LEU A 303 10.48 2.39 -4.30
N LEU A 304 9.64 3.39 -3.99
CA LEU A 304 8.93 4.18 -4.99
C LEU A 304 9.89 4.93 -5.90
N ALA A 305 10.89 5.59 -5.36
CA ALA A 305 11.92 6.31 -6.11
C ALA A 305 12.65 5.38 -7.07
N ARG A 306 13.07 4.20 -6.60
CA ARG A 306 13.74 3.21 -7.45
C ARG A 306 12.81 2.69 -8.55
N ALA A 307 11.55 2.38 -8.24
CA ALA A 307 10.58 1.95 -9.25
C ALA A 307 10.29 3.03 -10.30
N ILE A 308 10.11 4.29 -9.88
CA ILE A 308 9.95 5.43 -10.79
C ILE A 308 11.17 5.58 -11.70
N ARG A 309 12.38 5.44 -11.15
CA ARG A 309 13.63 5.46 -11.91
C ARG A 309 13.67 4.36 -12.96
N GLU A 310 13.41 3.10 -12.59
CA GLU A 310 13.39 1.98 -13.53
C GLU A 310 12.36 2.19 -14.65
N VAL A 311 11.13 2.61 -14.32
CA VAL A 311 10.12 2.91 -15.34
C VAL A 311 10.55 4.06 -16.25
N PHE A 312 11.18 5.10 -15.69
CA PHE A 312 11.67 6.24 -16.45
C PHE A 312 12.90 5.89 -17.31
N ASP A 313 13.75 4.98 -16.90
CA ASP A 313 14.95 4.59 -17.67
C ASP A 313 14.66 3.42 -18.63
N ASP A 314 13.39 3.00 -18.73
CA ASP A 314 12.94 1.80 -19.45
C ASP A 314 13.69 0.52 -18.98
N GLY A 315 14.05 0.50 -17.69
CA GLY A 315 14.69 -0.60 -16.96
C GLY A 315 13.71 -1.64 -16.41
N SER A 316 14.21 -2.52 -15.55
CA SER A 316 13.46 -3.71 -15.09
C SER A 316 12.97 -3.57 -13.66
N VAL A 317 11.68 -3.28 -13.50
CA VAL A 317 11.01 -3.22 -12.18
C VAL A 317 11.01 -4.59 -11.49
N THR A 318 11.00 -5.71 -12.23
CA THR A 318 11.04 -7.06 -11.63
C THR A 318 12.34 -7.35 -10.88
N SER A 319 13.42 -6.63 -11.21
CA SER A 319 14.71 -6.74 -10.52
C SER A 319 14.65 -6.24 -9.06
N LEU A 320 13.58 -5.51 -8.70
CA LEU A 320 13.36 -5.02 -7.34
C LEU A 320 12.93 -6.13 -6.37
N PHE A 321 12.44 -7.25 -6.88
CA PHE A 321 11.78 -8.29 -6.08
C PHE A 321 12.38 -9.68 -6.29
N ASP A 322 13.66 -9.75 -6.68
CA ASP A 322 14.38 -11.01 -6.91
C ASP A 322 13.65 -11.97 -7.89
N GLY A 323 12.85 -11.42 -8.82
CA GLY A 323 12.05 -12.19 -9.78
C GLY A 323 10.66 -12.64 -9.28
N HIS A 324 10.25 -12.26 -8.08
CA HIS A 324 8.89 -12.45 -7.57
C HIS A 324 8.02 -11.24 -7.94
N SER A 325 7.38 -11.27 -9.11
CA SER A 325 6.41 -10.25 -9.58
C SER A 325 5.10 -10.88 -10.02
#